data_AF-A0A1F6YDB1-F1
#
_entry.id   AF-A0A1F6YDB1-F1
#
_cell.length_a   1.000
_cell.length_b   1.000
_cell.length_c   1.000
_cell.angle_alpha   90.00
_cell.angle_beta   90.00
_cell.angle_gamma   90.00
#
_symmetry.space_group_name_H-M   'P 1'
#
loop_
_entity.id
_entity.type
_entity.pdbx_description
1 polymer ?
#
loop_
_entity_poly.entity_id
_entity_poly.type
_entity_poly.pdbx_seq_one_letter_code
_entity_poly.pdbx_strand_id
1 'polypeptide(L)'
;MLFKYKAIDDKGINKEGEIDAPNRDIAISGLQRRGLVVISIKEEGENKSIFQLSFFERVKPKDIVILSRQISTLFEAQVSALKAFTMLAANTENKLLGHKLTQVGDDLQAGVSISGSLSHHPDVFSDFYINMVKVGEETGKLNQTFLHLADYLDRQYALTSKTRNALIYPAFVIATFFIVMSLMFVIVIPKLSTIILDSGQAVPFYTKIVIAVSNFFVHYGLFALIFLVLLGIWVWRLASTERGKVYLDGLRLSTPVVGNLYKKLYLSRITDNLNTMLLSGVPIVRAIDITGQVVGSLVYKNLLAEVADGVKSGLAFSAALEKHGEQIPGIMVQMVLVGEETGSLGAILKTLTDFYKREVDDAVDTLVGMIEPVMIVVLGLGVGVLLVSVLMPIYNLAGGIS
;
A
#
# COMPACT_ATOMS: atom_id res chain seq x y z
N MET A 1 -12.75 -2.83 36.27
CA MET A 1 -11.33 -3.21 36.45
C MET A 1 -11.28 -4.19 37.61
N LEU A 2 -10.55 -5.28 37.47
CA LEU A 2 -10.50 -6.32 38.51
C LEU A 2 -9.41 -6.00 39.54
N PHE A 3 -9.76 -5.97 40.82
CA PHE A 3 -8.83 -5.73 41.92
C PHE A 3 -8.74 -6.95 42.83
N LYS A 4 -7.52 -7.40 43.11
CA LYS A 4 -7.24 -8.38 44.16
C LYS A 4 -7.04 -7.66 45.49
N TYR A 5 -7.78 -8.10 46.50
CA TYR A 5 -7.70 -7.52 47.83
C TYR A 5 -7.33 -8.55 48.89
N LYS A 6 -6.64 -8.06 49.92
CA LYS A 6 -6.51 -8.69 51.23
C LYS A 6 -7.17 -7.78 52.26
N ALA A 7 -8.13 -8.30 53.00
CA ALA A 7 -8.85 -7.56 54.01
C ALA A 7 -9.06 -8.42 55.26
N ILE A 8 -9.36 -7.80 56.38
CA ILE A 8 -9.73 -8.46 57.64
C ILE A 8 -11.22 -8.28 57.87
N ASP A 9 -11.91 -9.35 58.27
CA ASP A 9 -13.29 -9.26 58.74
C ASP A 9 -13.38 -8.79 60.20
N ASP A 10 -14.60 -8.51 60.66
CA ASP A 10 -14.91 -8.06 62.02
C ASP A 10 -14.46 -9.03 63.13
N LYS A 11 -14.15 -10.29 62.78
CA LYS A 11 -13.65 -11.33 63.68
C LYS A 11 -12.13 -11.49 63.63
N GLY A 12 -11.42 -10.63 62.90
CA GLY A 12 -9.97 -10.66 62.79
C GLY A 12 -9.44 -11.70 61.79
N ILE A 13 -10.29 -12.30 60.96
CA ILE A 13 -9.90 -13.33 59.99
C ILE A 13 -9.52 -12.66 58.67
N ASN A 14 -8.35 -13.03 58.15
CA ASN A 14 -7.90 -12.58 56.83
C ASN A 14 -8.77 -13.19 55.73
N LYS A 15 -9.29 -12.34 54.85
CA LYS A 15 -10.05 -12.66 53.65
C LYS A 15 -9.31 -12.12 52.42
N GLU A 16 -9.09 -13.00 51.45
CA GLU A 16 -8.51 -12.64 50.16
C GLU A 16 -9.54 -12.92 49.08
N GLY A 17 -9.63 -12.03 48.08
CA GLY A 17 -10.60 -12.17 47.01
C GLY A 17 -10.45 -11.12 45.92
N GLU A 18 -11.40 -11.12 44.99
CA GLU A 18 -11.44 -10.20 43.85
C GLU A 18 -12.69 -9.33 43.92
N ILE A 19 -12.56 -8.07 43.49
CA ILE A 19 -13.67 -7.13 43.35
C ILE A 19 -13.53 -6.37 42.04
N ASP A 20 -14.59 -6.32 41.24
CA ASP A 20 -14.65 -5.50 40.04
C ASP A 20 -15.15 -4.09 40.38
N ALA A 21 -14.39 -3.08 40.01
CA ALA A 21 -14.75 -1.68 40.22
C ALA A 21 -14.18 -0.76 39.12
N PRO A 22 -14.74 0.45 38.91
CA PRO A 22 -14.24 1.40 37.91
C PRO A 22 -12.90 2.05 38.31
N ASN A 23 -12.60 2.15 39.60
CA ASN A 23 -11.35 2.68 40.13
C ASN A 23 -11.10 2.14 41.56
N ARG A 24 -9.87 2.35 42.05
CA ARG A 24 -9.41 1.86 43.35
C ARG A 24 -10.24 2.38 44.52
N ASP A 25 -10.69 3.63 44.48
CA ASP A 25 -11.44 4.25 45.58
C ASP A 25 -12.86 3.66 45.70
N ILE A 26 -13.49 3.35 44.56
CA ILE A 26 -14.79 2.65 44.52
C ILE A 26 -14.62 1.21 45.00
N ALA A 27 -13.51 0.54 44.66
CA ALA A 27 -13.22 -0.82 45.15
C ALA A 27 -13.06 -0.85 46.69
N ILE A 28 -12.27 0.07 47.25
CA ILE A 28 -12.08 0.20 48.71
C ILE A 28 -13.41 0.47 49.41
N SER A 29 -14.19 1.44 48.90
CA SER A 29 -15.49 1.79 49.47
C SER A 29 -16.48 0.61 49.40
N GLY A 30 -16.43 -0.18 48.33
CA GLY A 30 -17.24 -1.39 48.19
C GLY A 30 -16.89 -2.48 49.21
N LEU A 31 -15.60 -2.67 49.51
CA LEU A 31 -15.12 -3.62 50.51
C LEU A 31 -15.45 -3.18 51.95
N GLN A 32 -15.30 -1.89 52.25
CA GLN A 32 -15.67 -1.33 53.56
C GLN A 32 -17.18 -1.47 53.85
N ARG A 33 -18.04 -1.26 52.83
CA ARG A 33 -19.49 -1.50 52.96
C ARG A 33 -19.84 -2.95 53.27
N ARG A 34 -18.97 -3.91 52.95
CA ARG A 34 -19.11 -5.33 53.27
C ARG A 34 -18.57 -5.69 54.66
N GLY A 35 -18.17 -4.70 55.46
CA GLY A 35 -17.62 -4.90 56.79
C GLY A 35 -16.16 -5.37 56.79
N LEU A 36 -15.45 -5.23 55.66
CA LEU A 36 -14.06 -5.66 55.52
C LEU A 36 -13.10 -4.47 55.66
N VAL A 37 -12.07 -4.62 56.50
CA VAL A 37 -10.99 -3.66 56.65
C VAL A 37 -9.88 -3.99 55.66
N VAL A 38 -9.68 -3.15 54.64
CA VAL A 38 -8.74 -3.40 53.54
C VAL A 38 -7.29 -3.22 54.03
N ILE A 39 -6.50 -4.30 53.97
CA ILE A 39 -5.05 -4.29 54.27
C ILE A 39 -4.25 -3.93 53.02
N SER A 40 -4.60 -4.54 51.89
CA SER A 40 -3.97 -4.25 50.61
C SER A 40 -4.97 -4.46 49.49
N ILE A 41 -4.94 -3.56 48.51
CA ILE A 41 -5.67 -3.71 47.27
C ILE A 41 -4.69 -3.45 46.13
N LYS A 42 -4.55 -4.42 45.24
CA LYS A 42 -3.74 -4.32 44.04
C LYS A 42 -4.66 -4.47 42.86
N GLU A 43 -4.54 -3.54 41.92
CA GLU A 43 -5.11 -3.75 40.60
C GLU A 43 -4.48 -5.03 40.05
N GLU A 44 -5.31 -5.97 39.63
CA GLU A 44 -4.82 -7.04 38.79
C GLU A 44 -4.56 -6.36 37.44
N GLY A 45 -3.37 -5.79 37.32
CA GLY A 45 -2.88 -5.27 36.06
C GLY A 45 -3.13 -6.37 35.05
N GLU A 46 -3.80 -6.00 33.95
CA GLU A 46 -4.01 -6.89 32.82
C GLU A 46 -2.80 -7.81 32.71
N ASN A 47 -3.06 -9.10 32.73
CA ASN A 47 -2.05 -10.11 32.51
C ASN A 47 -1.52 -9.85 31.09
N LYS A 48 -0.64 -8.86 30.94
CA LYS A 48 0.03 -8.47 29.72
C LYS A 48 1.00 -9.58 29.49
N SER A 49 0.45 -10.66 28.93
CA SER A 49 1.20 -11.68 28.27
C SER A 49 2.19 -10.94 27.38
N ILE A 50 3.45 -10.98 27.79
CA ILE A 50 4.60 -10.41 27.07
C ILE A 50 4.70 -11.05 25.66
N PHE A 51 3.89 -12.08 25.40
CA PHE A 51 3.69 -12.74 24.12
C PHE A 51 2.58 -12.17 23.22
N GLN A 52 1.79 -11.18 23.64
CA GLN A 52 0.99 -10.38 22.71
C GLN A 52 1.83 -9.21 22.19
N LEU A 53 2.75 -9.55 21.28
CA LEU A 53 3.37 -8.58 20.39
C LEU A 53 2.26 -7.90 19.56
N SER A 54 1.80 -6.74 20.03
CA SER A 54 1.02 -5.75 19.28
C SER A 54 1.72 -5.31 17.97
N PHE A 55 2.98 -5.74 17.76
CA PHE A 55 3.75 -5.56 16.54
C PHE A 55 3.12 -6.15 15.26
N PHE A 56 2.11 -7.03 15.38
CA PHE A 56 1.42 -7.63 14.22
C PHE A 56 0.01 -7.09 13.94
N GLU A 57 -0.56 -6.25 14.80
CA GLU A 57 -1.85 -5.62 14.51
C GLU A 57 -1.61 -4.43 13.58
N ARG A 58 -1.94 -4.59 12.29
CA ARG A 58 -1.88 -3.52 11.29
C ARG A 58 -3.27 -3.32 10.69
N VAL A 59 -3.65 -2.07 10.49
CA VAL A 59 -4.86 -1.74 9.74
C VAL A 59 -4.64 -2.09 8.26
N LYS A 60 -5.49 -2.97 7.71
CA LYS A 60 -5.38 -3.36 6.29
C LYS A 60 -6.01 -2.27 5.42
N PRO A 61 -5.53 -2.05 4.18
CA PRO A 61 -6.15 -1.10 3.26
C PRO A 61 -7.66 -1.35 3.06
N LYS A 62 -8.07 -2.62 3.04
CA LYS A 62 -9.49 -3.02 2.95
C LYS A 62 -10.33 -2.48 4.12
N ASP A 63 -9.77 -2.45 5.33
CA ASP A 63 -10.47 -1.97 6.52
C ASP A 63 -10.77 -0.47 6.39
N ILE A 64 -9.83 0.30 5.81
CA ILE A 64 -9.99 1.74 5.55
C ILE A 64 -11.04 2.00 4.46
N VAL A 65 -11.10 1.15 3.42
CA VAL A 65 -12.13 1.22 2.37
C VAL A 65 -13.52 1.01 2.97
N ILE A 66 -13.69 -0.05 3.76
CA ILE A 66 -14.96 -0.38 4.42
C ILE A 66 -15.36 0.76 5.37
N LEU A 67 -14.43 1.21 6.21
CA LEU A 67 -14.63 2.33 7.11
C LEU A 67 -15.11 3.58 6.35
N SER A 68 -14.43 3.94 5.27
CA SER A 68 -14.76 5.16 4.51
C SER A 68 -16.14 5.06 3.85
N ARG A 69 -16.51 3.86 3.35
CA ARG A 69 -17.84 3.61 2.83
C ARG A 69 -18.91 3.74 3.91
N GLN A 70 -18.66 3.18 5.09
CA GLN A 70 -19.58 3.27 6.23
C GLN A 70 -19.73 4.72 6.74
N ILE A 71 -18.62 5.48 6.83
CA ILE A 71 -18.65 6.91 7.16
C ILE A 71 -19.51 7.65 6.14
N SER A 72 -19.26 7.44 4.84
CA SER A 72 -20.06 8.06 3.77
C SER A 72 -21.56 7.79 3.95
N THR A 73 -21.96 6.54 4.17
CA THR A 73 -23.37 6.17 4.37
C THR A 73 -23.97 6.82 5.61
N LEU A 74 -23.23 6.91 6.72
CA LEU A 74 -23.70 7.55 7.94
C LEU A 74 -23.86 9.07 7.77
N PHE A 75 -22.93 9.73 7.08
CA PHE A 75 -23.02 11.16 6.77
C PHE A 75 -24.13 11.47 5.77
N GLU A 76 -24.39 10.59 4.79
CA GLU A 76 -25.53 10.70 3.88
C GLU A 76 -26.86 10.58 4.62
N ALA A 77 -26.92 9.70 5.63
CA ALA A 77 -28.04 9.58 6.58
C ALA A 77 -28.09 10.70 7.64
N GLN A 78 -27.25 11.74 7.52
CA GLN A 78 -27.18 12.90 8.42
C GLN A 78 -26.88 12.55 9.89
N VAL A 79 -26.19 11.43 10.12
CA VAL A 79 -25.70 11.07 11.46
C VAL A 79 -24.58 12.04 11.86
N SER A 80 -24.62 12.55 13.09
CA SER A 80 -23.58 13.47 13.57
C SER A 80 -22.20 12.79 13.59
N ALA A 81 -21.14 13.56 13.32
CA ALA A 81 -19.77 13.02 13.24
C ALA A 81 -19.40 12.20 14.49
N LEU A 82 -19.61 12.76 15.69
CA LEU A 82 -19.35 12.06 16.96
C LEU A 82 -20.08 10.71 17.05
N LYS A 83 -21.37 10.67 16.68
CA LYS A 83 -22.17 9.44 16.69
C LYS A 83 -21.66 8.44 15.65
N ALA A 84 -21.30 8.90 14.46
CA ALA A 84 -20.77 8.05 13.41
C ALA A 84 -19.45 7.39 13.83
N PHE A 85 -18.46 8.17 14.28
CA PHE A 85 -17.15 7.64 14.69
C PHE A 85 -17.26 6.71 15.91
N THR A 86 -18.09 7.02 16.91
CA THR A 86 -18.31 6.14 18.07
C THR A 86 -19.00 4.83 17.70
N MET A 87 -20.00 4.86 16.80
CA MET A 87 -20.64 3.64 16.29
C MET A 87 -19.65 2.77 15.51
N LEU A 88 -18.79 3.37 14.69
CA LEU A 88 -17.80 2.64 13.90
C LEU A 88 -16.69 2.06 14.77
N ALA A 89 -16.24 2.79 15.79
CA ALA A 89 -15.28 2.30 16.77
C ALA A 89 -15.77 1.04 17.49
N ALA A 90 -17.07 0.98 17.83
CA ALA A 90 -17.68 -0.15 18.52
C ALA A 90 -17.92 -1.38 17.63
N ASN A 91 -18.07 -1.19 16.31
CA ASN A 91 -18.48 -2.25 15.37
C ASN A 91 -17.36 -2.70 14.42
N THR A 92 -16.14 -2.19 14.56
CA THR A 92 -15.03 -2.62 13.70
C THR A 92 -14.41 -3.92 14.19
N GLU A 93 -14.11 -4.83 13.26
CA GLU A 93 -13.46 -6.11 13.56
C GLU A 93 -11.98 -5.92 13.95
N ASN A 94 -11.34 -4.88 13.43
CA ASN A 94 -9.93 -4.60 13.67
C ASN A 94 -9.77 -3.78 14.96
N LYS A 95 -9.25 -4.42 16.02
CA LYS A 95 -9.09 -3.80 17.36
C LYS A 95 -8.25 -2.53 17.33
N LEU A 96 -7.15 -2.51 16.58
CA LEU A 96 -6.31 -1.33 16.44
C LEU A 96 -7.09 -0.19 15.79
N LEU A 97 -7.84 -0.47 14.72
CA LEU A 97 -8.69 0.52 14.08
C LEU A 97 -9.78 1.03 15.04
N GLY A 98 -10.38 0.14 15.82
CA GLY A 98 -11.39 0.49 16.83
C GLY A 98 -10.83 1.47 17.85
N HIS A 99 -9.66 1.17 18.42
CA HIS A 99 -9.00 2.06 19.37
C HIS A 99 -8.71 3.44 18.76
N LYS A 100 -8.21 3.50 17.53
CA LYS A 100 -7.95 4.77 16.83
C LYS A 100 -9.24 5.56 16.59
N LEU A 101 -10.33 4.89 16.21
CA LEU A 101 -11.63 5.54 16.04
C LEU A 101 -12.24 6.01 17.37
N THR A 102 -11.99 5.30 18.48
CA THR A 102 -12.35 5.79 19.82
C THR A 102 -11.63 7.09 20.14
N GLN A 103 -10.31 7.16 19.89
CA GLN A 103 -9.53 8.39 20.08
C GLN A 103 -10.06 9.54 19.22
N VAL A 104 -10.42 9.28 17.96
CA VAL A 104 -11.10 10.27 17.12
C VAL A 104 -12.43 10.71 17.73
N GLY A 105 -13.23 9.79 18.27
CA GLY A 105 -14.47 10.11 18.98
C GLY A 105 -14.24 11.02 20.20
N ASP A 106 -13.21 10.73 21.00
CA ASP A 106 -12.84 11.52 22.18
C ASP A 106 -12.37 12.94 21.79
N ASP A 107 -11.56 13.06 20.74
CA ASP A 107 -11.10 14.34 20.19
C ASP A 107 -12.27 15.18 19.67
N LEU A 108 -13.23 14.56 18.97
CA LEU A 108 -14.45 15.23 18.51
C LEU A 108 -15.33 15.69 19.68
N GLN A 109 -15.41 14.91 20.75
CA GLN A 109 -16.13 15.29 21.96
C GLN A 109 -15.45 16.47 22.67
N ALA A 110 -14.12 16.57 22.58
CA ALA A 110 -13.33 17.69 23.08
C ALA A 110 -13.38 18.94 22.16
N GLY A 111 -14.02 18.85 20.99
CA GLY A 111 -14.20 19.97 20.06
C GLY A 111 -13.08 20.13 19.02
N VAL A 112 -12.21 19.14 18.85
CA VAL A 112 -11.24 19.11 17.76
C VAL A 112 -11.97 18.86 16.44
N SER A 113 -11.51 19.47 15.34
CA SER A 113 -12.01 19.17 13.99
C SER A 113 -11.81 17.70 13.60
N ILE A 114 -12.63 17.16 12.70
CA ILE A 114 -12.49 15.80 12.16
C ILE A 114 -11.11 15.65 11.50
N SER A 115 -10.71 16.56 10.63
CA SER A 115 -9.40 16.50 9.96
C SER A 115 -8.24 16.56 10.95
N GLY A 116 -8.33 17.42 11.97
CA GLY A 116 -7.36 17.48 13.07
C GLY A 116 -7.24 16.16 13.82
N SER A 117 -8.36 15.55 14.20
CA SER A 117 -8.40 14.27 14.92
C SER A 117 -7.81 13.13 14.08
N LEU A 118 -8.16 13.07 12.78
CA LEU A 118 -7.61 12.07 11.86
C LEU A 118 -6.09 12.25 11.64
N SER A 119 -5.58 13.49 11.73
CA SER A 119 -4.16 13.78 11.56
C SER A 119 -3.26 13.22 12.67
N HIS A 120 -3.83 12.92 13.85
CA HIS A 120 -3.13 12.21 14.93
C HIS A 120 -2.84 10.73 14.59
N HIS A 121 -3.38 10.21 13.48
CA HIS A 121 -3.26 8.81 13.07
C HIS A 121 -2.76 8.66 11.62
N PRO A 122 -1.54 9.15 11.30
CA PRO A 122 -0.96 9.07 9.96
C PRO A 122 -0.63 7.64 9.52
N ASP A 123 -0.62 6.68 10.46
CA ASP A 123 -0.48 5.26 10.20
C ASP A 123 -1.73 4.63 9.56
N VAL A 124 -2.88 5.29 9.68
CA VAL A 124 -4.19 4.85 9.16
C VAL A 124 -4.67 5.77 8.04
N PHE A 125 -4.66 7.09 8.28
CA PHE A 125 -5.18 8.07 7.34
C PHE A 125 -4.03 8.75 6.61
N SER A 126 -4.05 8.69 5.27
CA SER A 126 -3.05 9.35 4.45
C SER A 126 -3.23 10.88 4.46
N ASP A 127 -2.17 11.61 4.13
CA ASP A 127 -2.24 13.08 3.96
C ASP A 127 -3.35 13.50 2.99
N PHE A 128 -3.59 12.72 1.94
CA PHE A 128 -4.72 12.94 1.01
C PHE A 128 -6.06 12.85 1.72
N TYR A 129 -6.27 11.80 2.51
CA TYR A 129 -7.51 11.59 3.25
C TYR A 129 -7.79 12.75 4.20
N ILE A 130 -6.77 13.13 4.99
CA ILE A 130 -6.85 14.20 5.97
C ILE A 130 -7.15 15.55 5.29
N ASN A 131 -6.42 15.88 4.22
CA ASN A 131 -6.62 17.15 3.50
C ASN A 131 -7.98 17.21 2.78
N MET A 132 -8.48 16.10 2.25
CA MET A 132 -9.83 16.05 1.67
C MET A 132 -10.89 16.30 2.73
N VAL A 133 -10.81 15.63 3.88
CA VAL A 133 -11.73 15.86 5.00
C VAL A 133 -11.69 17.31 5.44
N LYS A 134 -10.49 17.90 5.56
CA LYS A 134 -10.32 19.31 5.90
C LYS A 134 -11.07 20.25 4.95
N VAL A 135 -10.95 20.03 3.64
CA VAL A 135 -11.71 20.79 2.63
C VAL A 135 -13.21 20.58 2.80
N GLY A 136 -13.64 19.35 3.07
CA GLY A 136 -15.04 19.03 3.35
C GLY A 136 -15.59 19.76 4.58
N GLU A 137 -14.78 19.90 5.64
CA GLU A 137 -15.12 20.67 6.83
C GLU A 137 -15.21 22.17 6.53
N GLU A 138 -14.20 22.73 5.87
CA GLU A 138 -14.14 24.16 5.52
C GLU A 138 -15.29 24.59 4.57
N THR A 139 -15.71 23.69 3.67
CA THR A 139 -16.79 23.94 2.71
C THR A 139 -18.17 23.47 3.17
N GLY A 140 -18.26 22.79 4.32
CA GLY A 140 -19.50 22.20 4.82
C GLY A 140 -20.03 21.03 3.98
N LYS A 141 -19.20 20.44 3.11
CA LYS A 141 -19.57 19.39 2.14
C LYS A 141 -19.06 17.99 2.51
N LEU A 142 -18.96 17.69 3.82
CA LEU A 142 -18.45 16.41 4.33
C LEU A 142 -19.10 15.17 3.72
N ASN A 143 -20.42 15.19 3.45
CA ASN A 143 -21.11 14.07 2.79
C ASN A 143 -20.48 13.76 1.42
N GLN A 144 -20.32 14.78 0.57
CA GLN A 144 -19.71 14.63 -0.76
C GLN A 144 -18.24 14.21 -0.67
N THR A 145 -17.51 14.78 0.30
CA THR A 145 -16.11 14.46 0.55
C THR A 145 -15.92 13.00 0.94
N PHE A 146 -16.69 12.47 1.89
CA PHE A 146 -16.57 11.07 2.33
C PHE A 146 -17.04 10.10 1.24
N LEU A 147 -18.07 10.46 0.47
CA LEU A 147 -18.48 9.67 -0.69
C LEU A 147 -17.35 9.56 -1.73
N HIS A 148 -16.72 10.70 -2.05
CA HIS A 148 -15.58 10.71 -2.96
C HIS A 148 -14.40 9.90 -2.41
N LEU A 149 -14.06 10.05 -1.13
CA LEU A 149 -13.00 9.26 -0.49
C LEU A 149 -13.30 7.77 -0.52
N ALA A 150 -14.53 7.36 -0.25
CA ALA A 150 -14.95 5.97 -0.31
C ALA A 150 -14.79 5.39 -1.73
N ASP A 151 -15.28 6.09 -2.75
CA ASP A 151 -15.17 5.68 -4.15
C ASP A 151 -13.71 5.63 -4.62
N TYR A 152 -12.91 6.63 -4.24
CA TYR A 152 -11.50 6.71 -4.57
C TYR A 152 -10.72 5.54 -3.96
N LEU A 153 -10.89 5.30 -2.65
CA LEU A 153 -10.17 4.25 -1.93
C LEU A 153 -10.58 2.86 -2.41
N ASP A 154 -11.87 2.64 -2.69
CA ASP A 154 -12.37 1.37 -3.21
C ASP A 154 -11.75 1.05 -4.58
N ARG A 155 -11.70 2.03 -5.49
CA ARG A 155 -11.03 1.89 -6.79
C ARG A 155 -9.53 1.63 -6.63
N GLN A 156 -8.85 2.38 -5.78
CA GLN A 156 -7.42 2.20 -5.53
C GLN A 156 -7.14 0.80 -4.95
N TYR A 157 -8.01 0.30 -4.07
CA TYR A 157 -7.93 -1.06 -3.53
C TYR A 157 -8.21 -2.11 -4.61
N ALA A 158 -9.22 -1.93 -5.46
CA ALA A 158 -9.53 -2.82 -6.56
C ALA A 158 -8.34 -2.94 -7.53
N LEU A 159 -7.74 -1.82 -7.93
CA LEU A 159 -6.54 -1.79 -8.78
C LEU A 159 -5.38 -2.55 -8.15
N THR A 160 -5.03 -2.21 -6.90
CA THR A 160 -3.90 -2.85 -6.21
C THR A 160 -4.14 -4.34 -5.96
N SER A 161 -5.37 -4.72 -5.62
CA SER A 161 -5.78 -6.13 -5.46
C SER A 161 -5.70 -6.88 -6.77
N LYS A 162 -6.22 -6.31 -7.87
CA LYS A 162 -6.14 -6.87 -9.23
C LYS A 162 -4.69 -7.13 -9.62
N THR A 163 -3.82 -6.13 -9.50
CA THR A 163 -2.38 -6.27 -9.78
C THR A 163 -1.73 -7.32 -8.89
N ARG A 164 -1.99 -7.31 -7.58
CA ARG A 164 -1.42 -8.28 -6.64
C ARG A 164 -1.86 -9.71 -6.95
N ASN A 165 -3.14 -9.91 -7.26
CA ASN A 165 -3.70 -11.22 -7.56
C ASN A 165 -3.17 -11.76 -8.89
N ALA A 166 -3.02 -10.90 -9.89
CA ALA A 166 -2.42 -11.26 -11.18
C ALA A 166 -0.96 -11.74 -11.06
N LEU A 167 -0.22 -11.29 -10.03
CA LEU A 167 1.16 -11.70 -9.77
C LEU A 167 1.31 -13.04 -9.04
N ILE A 168 0.23 -13.59 -8.46
CA ILE A 168 0.30 -14.85 -7.70
C ILE A 168 0.71 -16.02 -8.59
N TYR A 169 0.07 -16.16 -9.75
CA TYR A 169 0.39 -17.23 -10.69
C TYR A 169 1.84 -17.13 -11.24
N PRO A 170 2.29 -15.97 -11.74
CA PRO A 170 3.68 -15.77 -12.12
C PRO A 170 4.69 -16.10 -11.01
N ALA A 171 4.43 -15.65 -9.78
CA ALA A 171 5.30 -15.94 -8.65
C ALA A 171 5.39 -17.44 -8.37
N PHE A 172 4.27 -18.17 -8.43
CA PHE A 172 4.24 -19.62 -8.25
C PHE A 172 5.05 -20.37 -9.32
N VAL A 173 4.85 -20.02 -10.60
CA VAL A 173 5.56 -20.66 -11.72
C VAL A 173 7.06 -20.36 -11.67
N ILE A 174 7.44 -19.10 -11.44
CA ILE A 174 8.83 -18.68 -11.33
C ILE A 174 9.51 -19.34 -10.12
N ALA A 175 8.84 -19.41 -8.97
CA ALA A 175 9.37 -20.09 -7.80
C ALA A 175 9.59 -21.59 -8.06
N THR A 176 8.62 -22.25 -8.69
CA THR A 176 8.73 -23.67 -9.09
C THR A 176 9.89 -23.87 -10.06
N PHE A 177 10.03 -22.99 -11.06
CA PHE A 177 11.15 -23.01 -12.00
C PHE A 177 12.49 -22.88 -11.28
N PHE A 178 12.68 -21.90 -10.40
CA PHE A 178 13.93 -21.75 -9.66
C PHE A 178 14.22 -22.95 -8.74
N ILE A 179 13.21 -23.56 -8.11
CA ILE A 179 13.38 -24.79 -7.33
C ILE A 179 13.90 -25.93 -8.21
N VAL A 180 13.27 -26.16 -9.36
CA VAL A 180 13.69 -27.22 -10.31
C VAL A 180 15.09 -26.93 -10.84
N MET A 181 15.37 -25.68 -11.26
CA MET A 181 16.69 -25.27 -11.75
C MET A 181 17.76 -25.43 -10.68
N SER A 182 17.48 -25.05 -9.43
CA SER A 182 18.42 -25.19 -8.32
C SER A 182 18.73 -26.67 -8.05
N LEU A 183 17.72 -27.54 -8.02
CA LEU A 183 17.91 -28.98 -7.87
C LEU A 183 18.77 -29.55 -9.01
N MET A 184 18.53 -29.13 -10.25
CA MET A 184 19.32 -29.53 -11.40
C MET A 184 20.78 -29.09 -11.27
N PHE A 185 21.04 -27.82 -10.96
CA PHE A 185 22.39 -27.27 -10.85
C PHE A 185 23.16 -27.78 -9.63
N VAL A 186 22.50 -28.08 -8.51
CA VAL A 186 23.18 -28.50 -7.26
C VAL A 186 23.41 -30.00 -7.22
N ILE A 187 22.51 -30.81 -7.80
CA ILE A 187 22.57 -32.27 -7.66
C ILE A 187 22.86 -32.97 -8.98
N VAL A 188 22.15 -32.62 -10.06
CA VAL A 188 22.17 -33.39 -11.31
C VAL A 188 23.37 -33.05 -12.18
N ILE A 189 23.61 -31.76 -12.41
CA ILE A 189 24.73 -31.29 -13.24
C ILE A 189 26.09 -31.74 -12.67
N PRO A 190 26.38 -31.65 -11.35
CA PRO A 190 27.66 -32.13 -10.83
C PRO A 190 27.86 -33.64 -11.02
N LYS A 191 26.81 -34.45 -10.79
CA LYS A 191 26.86 -35.91 -11.01
C LYS A 191 27.09 -36.28 -12.48
N LEU A 192 26.48 -35.56 -13.41
CA LEU A 192 26.75 -35.76 -14.83
C LEU A 192 28.16 -35.31 -15.20
N SER A 193 28.62 -34.19 -14.64
CA SER A 193 29.98 -33.70 -14.85
C SER A 193 31.03 -34.71 -14.42
N THR A 194 30.86 -35.40 -13.28
CA THR A 194 31.80 -36.44 -12.85
C THR A 194 31.83 -37.60 -13.85
N ILE A 195 30.67 -38.06 -14.33
CA ILE A 195 30.59 -39.16 -15.32
C ILE A 195 31.30 -38.79 -16.63
N ILE A 196 31.14 -37.56 -17.11
CA ILE A 196 31.77 -37.09 -18.36
C ILE A 196 33.29 -36.92 -18.19
N LEU A 197 33.75 -36.47 -17.02
CA LEU A 197 35.18 -36.34 -16.76
C LEU A 197 35.83 -37.73 -16.62
N ASP A 198 35.16 -38.67 -15.99
CA ASP A 198 35.62 -40.06 -15.80
C ASP A 198 35.65 -40.85 -17.12
N SER A 199 34.85 -40.45 -18.13
CA SER A 199 34.87 -41.08 -19.46
C SER A 199 36.05 -40.66 -20.33
N GLY A 200 36.83 -39.66 -19.91
CA GLY A 200 37.99 -39.15 -20.65
C GLY A 200 37.64 -38.37 -21.92
N GLN A 201 36.36 -38.11 -22.19
CA GLN A 201 35.94 -37.31 -23.36
C GLN A 201 36.04 -35.80 -23.09
N ALA A 202 36.30 -35.02 -24.15
CA ALA A 202 36.34 -33.57 -24.05
C ALA A 202 34.93 -32.99 -23.79
N VAL A 203 34.77 -32.28 -22.67
CA VAL A 203 33.50 -31.62 -22.32
C VAL A 203 33.18 -30.50 -23.32
N PRO A 204 32.00 -30.51 -23.97
CA PRO A 204 31.57 -29.45 -24.88
C PRO A 204 31.54 -28.07 -24.19
N PHE A 205 31.77 -26.99 -24.95
CA PHE A 205 31.83 -25.63 -24.41
C PHE A 205 30.56 -25.21 -23.64
N TYR A 206 29.38 -25.51 -24.19
CA TYR A 206 28.10 -25.19 -23.54
C TYR A 206 27.93 -25.90 -22.19
N THR A 207 28.37 -27.16 -22.09
CA THR A 207 28.37 -27.93 -20.84
C THR A 207 29.37 -27.35 -19.82
N LYS A 208 30.53 -26.85 -20.26
CA LYS A 208 31.49 -26.17 -19.37
C LYS A 208 30.90 -24.90 -18.74
N ILE A 209 30.14 -24.11 -19.48
CA ILE A 209 29.44 -22.94 -18.93
C ILE A 209 28.45 -23.36 -17.84
N VAL A 210 27.64 -24.39 -18.11
CA VAL A 210 26.64 -24.88 -17.15
C VAL A 210 27.28 -25.49 -15.91
N ILE A 211 28.40 -26.19 -16.04
CA ILE A 211 29.19 -26.68 -14.89
C ILE A 211 29.78 -25.51 -14.09
N ALA A 212 30.29 -24.47 -14.76
CA ALA A 212 30.82 -23.29 -14.06
C ALA A 212 29.72 -22.54 -13.27
N VAL A 213 28.53 -22.38 -13.87
CA VAL A 213 27.36 -21.79 -13.20
C VAL A 213 26.90 -22.68 -12.05
N SER A 214 26.81 -24.00 -12.26
CA SER A 214 26.51 -24.99 -11.21
C SER A 214 27.45 -24.84 -10.02
N ASN A 215 28.77 -24.83 -10.25
CA ASN A 215 29.77 -24.68 -9.20
C ASN A 215 29.63 -23.35 -8.46
N PHE A 216 29.25 -22.27 -9.15
CA PHE A 216 28.92 -21.00 -8.51
C PHE A 216 27.72 -21.13 -7.57
N PHE A 217 26.63 -21.78 -8.00
CA PHE A 217 25.47 -22.01 -7.14
C PHE A 217 25.76 -22.94 -5.95
N VAL A 218 26.56 -23.99 -6.15
CA VAL A 218 26.94 -24.95 -5.10
C VAL A 218 27.83 -24.28 -4.04
N HIS A 219 28.85 -23.53 -4.46
CA HIS A 219 29.83 -22.95 -3.53
C HIS A 219 29.43 -21.55 -3.01
N TYR A 220 28.70 -20.76 -3.79
CA TYR A 220 28.36 -19.37 -3.48
C TYR A 220 26.86 -19.07 -3.42
N GLY A 221 25.97 -20.08 -3.50
CA GLY A 221 24.52 -19.88 -3.47
C GLY A 221 24.02 -19.11 -2.24
N LEU A 222 24.66 -19.31 -1.07
CA LEU A 222 24.35 -18.56 0.14
C LEU A 222 24.72 -17.07 0.00
N PHE A 223 25.86 -16.75 -0.61
CA PHE A 223 26.27 -15.36 -0.87
C PHE A 223 25.37 -14.67 -1.90
N ALA A 224 24.90 -15.39 -2.91
CA ALA A 224 23.93 -14.86 -3.87
C ALA A 224 22.58 -14.52 -3.22
N LEU A 225 22.11 -15.36 -2.29
CA LEU A 225 20.89 -15.11 -1.52
C LEU A 225 21.05 -13.91 -0.58
N ILE A 226 22.19 -13.80 0.12
CA ILE A 226 22.52 -12.64 0.96
C ILE A 226 22.59 -11.36 0.11
N PHE A 227 23.20 -11.41 -1.07
CA PHE A 227 23.26 -10.27 -1.99
C PHE A 227 21.86 -9.81 -2.42
N LEU A 228 20.96 -10.73 -2.77
CA LEU A 228 19.57 -10.41 -3.12
C LEU A 228 18.81 -9.76 -1.96
N VAL A 229 18.98 -10.27 -0.73
CA VAL A 229 18.35 -9.69 0.47
C VAL A 229 18.90 -8.28 0.73
N LEU A 230 20.22 -8.08 0.66
CA LEU A 230 20.83 -6.76 0.84
C LEU A 230 20.40 -5.77 -0.24
N LEU A 231 20.29 -6.22 -1.49
CA LEU A 231 19.79 -5.40 -2.59
C LEU A 231 18.31 -5.01 -2.38
N GLY A 232 17.48 -5.94 -1.90
CA GLY A 232 16.10 -5.66 -1.52
C GLY A 232 15.99 -4.61 -0.40
N ILE A 233 16.80 -4.75 0.65
CA ILE A 233 16.88 -3.76 1.76
C ILE A 233 17.37 -2.40 1.23
N TRP A 234 18.35 -2.38 0.33
CA TRP A 234 18.88 -1.17 -0.26
C TRP A 234 17.83 -0.43 -1.10
N VAL A 235 17.09 -1.14 -1.96
CA VAL A 235 15.99 -0.56 -2.75
C VAL A 235 14.86 -0.05 -1.84
N TRP A 236 14.51 -0.79 -0.79
CA TRP A 236 13.50 -0.36 0.18
C TRP A 236 13.93 0.92 0.93
N ARG A 237 15.21 1.00 1.31
CA ARG A 237 15.78 2.20 1.94
C ARG A 237 15.84 3.38 0.97
N LEU A 238 16.15 3.15 -0.31
CA LEU A 238 16.10 4.19 -1.33
C LEU A 238 14.67 4.75 -1.46
N ALA A 239 13.66 3.87 -1.50
CA ALA A 239 12.25 4.26 -1.59
C ALA A 239 11.69 5.04 -0.39
N SER A 240 12.33 4.96 0.78
CA SER A 240 11.92 5.72 1.97
C SER A 240 12.56 7.11 2.06
N THR A 241 13.67 7.36 1.36
CA THR A 241 14.34 8.67 1.35
C THR A 241 13.75 9.64 0.32
N GLU A 242 13.69 10.93 0.64
CA GLU A 242 13.25 12.01 -0.28
C GLU A 242 13.98 11.95 -1.63
N ARG A 243 15.33 11.92 -1.63
CA ARG A 243 16.14 11.83 -2.87
C ARG A 243 15.88 10.55 -3.65
N GLY A 244 15.68 9.43 -2.95
CA GLY A 244 15.37 8.17 -3.59
C GLY A 244 13.96 8.13 -4.18
N LYS A 245 12.97 8.79 -3.56
CA LYS A 245 11.63 8.96 -4.17
C LYS A 245 11.71 9.72 -5.49
N VAL A 246 12.52 10.79 -5.57
CA VAL A 246 12.73 11.54 -6.83
C VAL A 246 13.37 10.68 -7.92
N TYR A 247 14.43 9.97 -7.56
CA TYR A 247 15.13 9.08 -8.50
C TYR A 247 14.23 7.93 -8.99
N LEU A 248 13.48 7.33 -8.07
CA LEU A 248 12.54 6.24 -8.38
C LEU A 248 11.36 6.73 -9.21
N ASP A 249 10.82 7.93 -8.95
CA ASP A 249 9.77 8.52 -9.76
C ASP A 249 10.25 8.79 -11.19
N GLY A 250 11.47 9.33 -11.35
CA GLY A 250 12.10 9.51 -12.66
C GLY A 250 12.28 8.20 -13.41
N LEU A 251 12.83 7.18 -12.75
CA LEU A 251 12.99 5.83 -13.32
C LEU A 251 11.66 5.18 -13.69
N ARG A 252 10.63 5.32 -12.83
CA ARG A 252 9.29 4.79 -13.10
C ARG A 252 8.74 5.40 -14.38
N LEU A 253 8.81 6.73 -14.52
CA LEU A 253 8.30 7.44 -15.69
C LEU A 253 9.11 7.17 -16.97
N SER A 254 10.41 6.88 -16.87
CA SER A 254 11.27 6.62 -18.05
C SER A 254 11.16 5.19 -18.60
N THR A 255 10.57 4.25 -17.87
CA THR A 255 10.41 2.86 -18.36
C THR A 255 9.22 2.77 -19.33
N PRO A 256 9.38 2.28 -20.58
CA PRO A 256 8.33 2.40 -21.61
C PRO A 256 6.96 1.81 -21.25
N VAL A 257 6.93 0.67 -20.54
CA VAL A 257 5.67 -0.02 -20.21
C VAL A 257 5.10 0.47 -18.88
N VAL A 258 5.95 0.57 -17.84
CA VAL A 258 5.53 0.96 -16.50
C VAL A 258 5.32 2.48 -16.39
N GLY A 259 6.13 3.28 -17.07
CA GLY A 259 6.02 4.74 -17.12
C GLY A 259 4.72 5.21 -17.77
N ASN A 260 4.25 4.52 -18.82
CA ASN A 260 2.96 4.82 -19.43
C ASN A 260 1.80 4.60 -18.44
N LEU A 261 1.83 3.50 -17.66
CA LEU A 261 0.84 3.26 -16.60
C LEU A 261 0.88 4.39 -15.56
N TYR A 262 2.06 4.74 -15.04
CA TYR A 262 2.18 5.79 -14.03
C TYR A 262 1.72 7.15 -14.57
N LYS A 263 2.06 7.51 -15.80
CA LYS A 263 1.58 8.74 -16.46
C LYS A 263 0.06 8.78 -16.48
N LYS A 264 -0.60 7.72 -16.97
CA LYS A 264 -2.08 7.62 -16.98
C LYS A 264 -2.67 7.69 -15.57
N LEU A 265 -2.04 7.05 -14.60
CA LEU A 265 -2.46 7.05 -13.20
C LEU A 265 -2.39 8.44 -12.56
N TYR A 266 -1.31 9.19 -12.81
CA TYR A 266 -1.19 10.56 -12.33
C TYR A 266 -2.18 11.49 -13.01
N LEU A 267 -2.37 11.39 -14.34
CA LEU A 267 -3.38 12.18 -15.06
C LEU A 267 -4.79 11.92 -14.53
N SER A 268 -5.15 10.64 -14.31
CA SER A 268 -6.43 10.24 -13.72
C SER A 268 -6.64 10.88 -12.35
N ARG A 269 -5.63 10.85 -11.47
CA ARG A 269 -5.70 11.49 -10.14
C ARG A 269 -5.86 13.00 -10.23
N ILE A 270 -5.11 13.65 -11.13
CA ILE A 270 -5.18 15.10 -11.32
C ILE A 270 -6.59 15.51 -11.75
N THR A 271 -7.14 14.86 -12.77
CA THR A 271 -8.46 15.20 -13.30
C THR A 271 -9.56 14.88 -12.30
N ASP A 272 -9.47 13.78 -11.56
CA ASP A 272 -10.48 13.37 -10.56
C ASP A 272 -10.50 14.34 -9.37
N ASN A 273 -9.32 14.69 -8.85
CA ASN A 273 -9.19 15.64 -7.73
C ASN A 273 -9.69 17.03 -8.12
N LEU A 274 -9.26 17.55 -9.28
CA LEU A 274 -9.72 18.86 -9.77
C LEU A 274 -11.22 18.85 -10.02
N ASN A 275 -11.77 17.81 -10.66
CA ASN A 275 -13.21 17.67 -10.86
C ASN A 275 -13.97 17.75 -9.53
N THR A 276 -13.60 16.92 -8.55
CA THR A 276 -14.26 16.89 -7.24
C THR A 276 -14.19 18.24 -6.52
N MET A 277 -13.01 18.87 -6.50
CA MET A 277 -12.82 20.15 -5.81
C MET A 277 -13.62 21.27 -6.49
N LEU A 278 -13.62 21.33 -7.82
CA LEU A 278 -14.38 22.34 -8.56
C LEU A 278 -15.89 22.15 -8.42
N LEU A 279 -16.41 20.91 -8.49
CA LEU A 279 -17.82 20.61 -8.20
C LEU A 279 -18.19 20.95 -6.75
N SER A 280 -17.23 20.84 -5.84
CA SER A 280 -17.38 21.27 -4.45
C SER A 280 -17.28 22.79 -4.27
N GLY A 281 -17.04 23.56 -5.34
CA GLY A 281 -16.98 25.02 -5.31
C GLY A 281 -15.64 25.57 -4.82
N VAL A 282 -14.59 24.73 -4.74
CA VAL A 282 -13.24 25.17 -4.40
C VAL A 282 -12.67 25.99 -5.56
N PRO A 283 -12.10 27.18 -5.32
CA PRO A 283 -11.46 27.98 -6.38
C PRO A 283 -10.34 27.21 -7.10
N ILE A 284 -10.22 27.38 -8.43
CA ILE A 284 -9.29 26.60 -9.28
C ILE A 284 -7.84 26.63 -8.79
N VAL A 285 -7.34 27.80 -8.39
CA VAL A 285 -5.98 27.95 -7.87
C VAL A 285 -5.75 27.07 -6.65
N ARG A 286 -6.71 27.08 -5.71
CA ARG A 286 -6.63 26.27 -4.49
C ARG A 286 -6.78 24.78 -4.81
N ALA A 287 -7.64 24.44 -5.77
CA ALA A 287 -7.80 23.06 -6.23
C ALA A 287 -6.50 22.50 -6.84
N ILE A 288 -5.76 23.31 -7.62
CA ILE A 288 -4.46 22.93 -8.19
C ILE A 288 -3.41 22.72 -7.08
N ASP A 289 -3.31 23.67 -6.14
CA ASP A 289 -2.37 23.58 -5.01
C ASP A 289 -2.58 22.29 -4.20
N ILE A 290 -3.85 21.98 -3.86
CA ILE A 290 -4.17 20.76 -3.09
C ILE A 290 -3.94 19.52 -3.94
N THR A 291 -4.33 19.52 -5.22
CA THR A 291 -4.09 18.40 -6.14
C THR A 291 -2.59 18.08 -6.23
N GLY A 292 -1.73 19.10 -6.27
CA GLY A 292 -0.27 18.93 -6.27
C GLY A 292 0.26 18.26 -5.00
N GLN A 293 -0.34 18.54 -3.84
CA GLN A 293 0.06 17.90 -2.57
C GLN A 293 -0.29 16.41 -2.52
N VAL A 294 -1.30 15.98 -3.28
CA VAL A 294 -1.89 14.64 -3.12
C VAL A 294 -1.72 13.72 -4.34
N VAL A 295 -1.21 14.23 -5.48
CA VAL A 295 -0.99 13.44 -6.71
C VAL A 295 -0.05 12.24 -6.51
N GLY A 296 0.87 12.34 -5.55
CA GLY A 296 1.78 11.25 -5.18
C GLY A 296 2.95 11.06 -6.15
N SER A 297 3.33 12.11 -6.88
CA SER A 297 4.56 12.19 -7.67
C SER A 297 5.20 13.55 -7.47
N LEU A 298 6.51 13.58 -7.22
CA LEU A 298 7.20 14.88 -7.07
C LEU A 298 7.25 15.66 -8.39
N VAL A 299 7.37 14.95 -9.51
CA VAL A 299 7.36 15.55 -10.86
C VAL A 299 6.04 16.29 -11.10
N TYR A 300 4.91 15.62 -10.87
CA TYR A 300 3.59 16.24 -11.04
C TYR A 300 3.27 17.27 -9.95
N LYS A 301 3.80 17.12 -8.72
CA LYS A 301 3.65 18.13 -7.66
C LYS A 301 4.31 19.46 -8.06
N ASN A 302 5.54 19.43 -8.56
CA ASN A 302 6.27 20.62 -8.98
C ASN A 302 5.61 21.25 -10.20
N LEU A 303 5.22 20.44 -11.19
CA LEU A 303 4.45 20.87 -12.36
C LEU A 303 3.18 21.61 -11.93
N LEU A 304 2.38 21.05 -11.02
CA LEU A 304 1.14 21.68 -10.57
C LEU A 304 1.39 22.95 -9.76
N ALA A 305 2.50 23.06 -9.04
CA ALA A 305 2.88 24.30 -8.37
C ALA A 305 3.17 25.42 -9.38
N GLU A 306 3.94 25.13 -10.45
CA GLU A 306 4.20 26.08 -11.54
C GLU A 306 2.91 26.49 -12.26
N VAL A 307 2.01 25.53 -12.49
CA VAL A 307 0.69 25.80 -13.07
C VAL A 307 -0.16 26.68 -12.14
N ALA A 308 -0.17 26.42 -10.83
CA ALA A 308 -0.89 27.24 -9.86
C ALA A 308 -0.37 28.69 -9.85
N ASP A 309 0.95 28.88 -9.90
CA ASP A 309 1.58 30.21 -9.94
C ASP A 309 1.30 30.95 -11.24
N GLY A 310 1.25 30.24 -12.37
CA GLY A 310 0.78 30.77 -13.65
C GLY A 310 -0.65 31.28 -13.57
N VAL A 311 -1.57 30.48 -13.03
CA VAL A 311 -2.99 30.85 -12.90
C VAL A 311 -3.18 31.99 -11.89
N LYS A 312 -2.43 32.01 -10.77
CA LYS A 312 -2.40 33.12 -9.80
C LYS A 312 -2.01 34.45 -10.46
N SER A 313 -1.13 34.39 -11.47
CA SER A 313 -0.64 35.53 -12.22
C SER A 313 -1.58 35.97 -13.37
N GLY A 314 -2.73 35.32 -13.53
CA GLY A 314 -3.74 35.65 -14.55
C GLY A 314 -3.62 34.87 -15.86
N LEU A 315 -2.74 33.87 -15.95
CA LEU A 315 -2.68 32.97 -17.11
C LEU A 315 -3.89 32.01 -17.10
N ALA A 316 -4.45 31.70 -18.27
CA ALA A 316 -5.45 30.64 -18.40
C ALA A 316 -4.88 29.29 -17.94
N PHE A 317 -5.72 28.44 -17.34
CA PHE A 317 -5.30 27.13 -16.83
C PHE A 317 -4.81 26.22 -17.96
N SER A 318 -5.48 26.21 -19.11
CA SER A 318 -5.02 25.51 -20.31
C SER A 318 -3.63 25.96 -20.76
N ALA A 319 -3.41 27.28 -20.87
CA ALA A 319 -2.12 27.85 -21.26
C ALA A 319 -1.00 27.55 -20.24
N ALA A 320 -1.33 27.47 -18.95
CA ALA A 320 -0.39 27.06 -17.91
C ALA A 320 0.01 25.58 -18.05
N LEU A 321 -0.96 24.69 -18.35
CA LEU A 321 -0.71 23.28 -18.60
C LEU A 321 0.11 23.02 -19.87
N GLU A 322 -0.09 23.82 -20.93
CA GLU A 322 0.57 23.66 -22.23
C GLU A 322 2.10 23.71 -22.14
N LYS A 323 2.65 24.46 -21.18
CA LYS A 323 4.09 24.55 -20.92
C LYS A 323 4.72 23.20 -20.54
N HIS A 324 3.92 22.21 -20.16
CA HIS A 324 4.36 20.91 -19.67
C HIS A 324 3.96 19.75 -20.59
N GLY A 325 4.07 19.95 -21.92
CA GLY A 325 3.62 18.99 -22.94
C GLY A 325 4.27 17.59 -22.90
N GLU A 326 5.41 17.43 -22.21
CA GLU A 326 6.02 16.11 -22.01
C GLU A 326 5.20 15.24 -21.05
N GLN A 327 4.66 15.83 -19.98
CA GLN A 327 3.88 15.14 -18.95
C GLN A 327 2.37 15.25 -19.16
N ILE A 328 1.90 16.33 -19.80
CA ILE A 328 0.49 16.62 -20.05
C ILE A 328 0.18 16.42 -21.54
N PRO A 329 -0.66 15.44 -21.92
CA PRO A 329 -1.03 15.23 -23.32
C PRO A 329 -1.77 16.43 -23.91
N GLY A 330 -1.49 16.78 -25.17
CA GLY A 330 -2.14 17.91 -25.85
C GLY A 330 -3.67 17.82 -25.87
N ILE A 331 -4.25 16.62 -25.95
CA ILE A 331 -5.70 16.43 -25.88
C ILE A 331 -6.30 16.91 -24.55
N MET A 332 -5.58 16.75 -23.43
CA MET A 332 -6.02 17.23 -22.13
C MET A 332 -6.02 18.76 -22.10
N VAL A 333 -4.96 19.39 -22.61
CA VAL A 333 -4.86 20.86 -22.72
C VAL A 333 -6.02 21.43 -23.53
N GLN A 334 -6.30 20.83 -24.69
CA GLN A 334 -7.37 21.27 -25.59
C GLN A 334 -8.76 21.10 -24.96
N MET A 335 -9.00 19.97 -24.28
CA MET A 335 -10.27 19.78 -23.57
C MET A 335 -10.44 20.82 -22.46
N VAL A 336 -9.39 21.05 -21.65
CA VAL A 336 -9.42 22.08 -20.59
C VAL A 336 -9.69 23.46 -21.19
N LEU A 337 -9.06 23.83 -22.30
CA LEU A 337 -9.31 25.08 -23.00
C LEU A 337 -10.80 25.23 -23.37
N VAL A 338 -11.39 24.21 -23.99
CA VAL A 338 -12.84 24.20 -24.31
C VAL A 338 -13.67 24.35 -23.04
N GLY A 339 -13.29 23.70 -21.94
CA GLY A 339 -13.95 23.81 -20.65
C GLY A 339 -13.87 25.22 -20.04
N GLU A 340 -12.75 25.91 -20.22
CA GLU A 340 -12.57 27.30 -19.81
C GLU A 340 -13.42 28.25 -20.65
N GLU A 341 -13.36 28.15 -21.99
CA GLU A 341 -14.09 29.02 -22.91
C GLU A 341 -15.61 28.88 -22.79
N THR A 342 -16.08 27.66 -22.51
CA THR A 342 -17.52 27.37 -22.34
C THR A 342 -18.00 27.53 -20.89
N GLY A 343 -17.10 27.81 -19.94
CA GLY A 343 -17.42 27.86 -18.51
C GLY A 343 -17.85 26.51 -17.92
N SER A 344 -17.55 25.39 -18.60
CA SER A 344 -17.97 24.04 -18.24
C SER A 344 -16.82 23.13 -17.75
N LEU A 345 -15.73 23.74 -17.25
CA LEU A 345 -14.49 23.06 -16.85
C LEU A 345 -14.71 21.82 -15.97
N GLY A 346 -15.63 21.86 -15.01
CA GLY A 346 -15.96 20.70 -14.17
C GLY A 346 -16.48 19.50 -14.96
N ALA A 347 -17.40 19.72 -15.91
CA ALA A 347 -17.94 18.65 -16.76
C ALA A 347 -16.88 18.04 -17.69
N ILE A 348 -15.99 18.88 -18.21
CA ILE A 348 -14.85 18.43 -19.00
C ILE A 348 -13.87 17.60 -18.16
N LEU A 349 -13.52 18.06 -16.96
CA LEU A 349 -12.65 17.31 -16.05
C LEU A 349 -13.26 15.97 -15.64
N LYS A 350 -14.58 15.90 -15.47
CA LYS A 350 -15.29 14.63 -15.27
C LYS A 350 -15.12 13.69 -16.46
N THR A 351 -15.23 14.20 -17.68
CA THR A 351 -15.03 13.41 -18.91
C THR A 351 -13.59 12.90 -19.01
N LEU A 352 -12.61 13.76 -18.75
CA LEU A 352 -11.19 13.39 -18.70
C LEU A 352 -10.90 12.36 -17.61
N THR A 353 -11.55 12.50 -16.45
CA THR A 353 -11.45 11.53 -15.35
C THR A 353 -11.89 10.15 -15.78
N ASP A 354 -13.06 10.03 -16.40
CA ASP A 354 -13.61 8.75 -16.83
C ASP A 354 -12.78 8.15 -17.98
N PHE A 355 -12.25 9.00 -18.86
CA PHE A 355 -11.30 8.59 -19.89
C PHE A 355 -10.00 8.02 -19.30
N TYR A 356 -9.29 8.77 -18.45
CA TYR A 356 -8.03 8.32 -17.88
C TYR A 356 -8.19 7.15 -16.90
N LYS A 357 -9.35 7.02 -16.24
CA LYS A 357 -9.67 5.82 -15.44
C LYS A 357 -9.66 4.56 -16.30
N ARG A 358 -10.35 4.58 -17.45
CA ARG A 358 -10.32 3.46 -18.41
C ARG A 358 -8.92 3.18 -18.94
N GLU A 359 -8.19 4.24 -19.31
CA GLU A 359 -6.80 4.09 -19.78
C GLU A 359 -5.87 3.43 -18.75
N VAL A 360 -6.09 3.69 -17.45
CA VAL A 360 -5.37 3.03 -16.36
C VAL A 360 -5.75 1.55 -16.28
N ASP A 361 -7.04 1.22 -16.34
CA ASP A 361 -7.52 -0.17 -16.32
C ASP A 361 -6.93 -0.97 -17.50
N ASP A 362 -6.98 -0.41 -18.71
CA ASP A 362 -6.44 -1.02 -19.93
C ASP A 362 -4.91 -1.20 -19.85
N ALA A 363 -4.20 -0.22 -19.27
CA ALA A 363 -2.76 -0.31 -19.06
C ALA A 363 -2.40 -1.41 -18.05
N VAL A 364 -3.18 -1.57 -16.98
CA VAL A 364 -3.02 -2.66 -16.02
C VAL A 364 -3.27 -4.01 -16.68
N ASP A 365 -4.32 -4.14 -17.49
CA ASP A 365 -4.63 -5.39 -18.20
C ASP A 365 -3.58 -5.76 -19.24
N THR A 366 -3.06 -4.77 -19.97
CA THR A 366 -1.93 -4.97 -20.89
C THR A 366 -0.69 -5.46 -20.15
N LEU A 367 -0.35 -4.81 -19.02
CA LEU A 367 0.79 -5.20 -18.20
C LEU A 367 0.65 -6.64 -17.69
N VAL A 368 -0.52 -7.01 -17.19
CA VAL A 368 -0.81 -8.37 -16.72
C VAL A 368 -0.71 -9.38 -17.87
N GLY A 369 -1.31 -9.07 -19.03
CA GLY A 369 -1.28 -9.93 -20.22
C GLY A 369 0.13 -10.14 -20.79
N MET A 370 1.04 -9.18 -20.62
CA MET A 370 2.44 -9.32 -21.05
C MET A 370 3.27 -10.25 -20.16
N ILE A 371 2.84 -10.53 -18.93
CA ILE A 371 3.61 -11.38 -18.01
C ILE A 371 3.70 -12.81 -18.56
N GLU A 372 2.62 -13.35 -19.10
CA GLU A 372 2.59 -14.74 -19.59
C GLU A 372 3.54 -15.00 -20.77
N PRO A 373 3.52 -14.23 -21.88
CA PRO A 373 4.48 -14.41 -22.96
C PRO A 373 5.94 -14.29 -22.51
N VAL A 374 6.23 -13.32 -21.64
CA VAL A 374 7.58 -13.13 -21.09
C VAL A 374 8.00 -14.36 -20.27
N MET A 375 7.10 -14.89 -19.43
CA MET A 375 7.36 -16.11 -18.68
C MET A 375 7.64 -17.30 -19.60
N ILE A 376 6.80 -17.53 -20.62
CA ILE A 376 6.99 -18.66 -21.54
C ILE A 376 8.36 -18.58 -22.23
N VAL A 377 8.76 -17.40 -22.70
CA VAL A 377 10.08 -17.20 -23.33
C VAL A 377 11.21 -17.46 -22.35
N VAL A 378 11.15 -16.90 -21.14
CA VAL A 378 12.19 -17.07 -20.12
C VAL A 378 12.32 -18.52 -19.68
N LEU A 379 11.19 -19.19 -19.41
CA LEU A 379 11.16 -20.59 -19.00
C LEU A 379 11.60 -21.51 -20.13
N GLY A 380 11.13 -21.27 -21.36
CA GLY A 380 11.51 -22.04 -22.53
C GLY A 380 13.00 -21.94 -22.83
N LEU A 381 13.58 -20.74 -22.77
CA LEU A 381 15.03 -20.55 -22.90
C LEU A 381 15.79 -21.23 -21.77
N GLY A 382 15.34 -21.08 -20.52
CA GLY A 382 15.97 -21.70 -19.36
C GLY A 382 15.99 -23.22 -19.42
N VAL A 383 14.85 -23.84 -19.71
CA VAL A 383 14.71 -25.30 -19.87
C VAL A 383 15.46 -25.78 -21.11
N GLY A 384 15.41 -25.03 -22.22
CA GLY A 384 16.12 -25.37 -23.46
C GLY A 384 17.63 -25.43 -23.26
N VAL A 385 18.22 -24.42 -22.60
CA VAL A 385 19.65 -24.42 -22.24
C VAL A 385 20.00 -25.62 -21.38
N LEU A 386 19.12 -25.98 -20.43
CA LEU A 386 19.33 -27.13 -19.55
C LEU A 386 19.30 -28.45 -20.33
N LEU A 387 18.29 -28.66 -21.17
CA LEU A 387 18.15 -29.86 -22.00
C LEU A 387 19.37 -30.07 -22.90
N VAL A 388 19.82 -29.01 -23.58
CA VAL A 388 21.03 -29.09 -24.43
C VAL A 388 22.25 -29.46 -23.60
N SER A 389 22.38 -28.89 -22.40
CA SER A 389 23.54 -29.12 -21.54
C SER A 389 23.60 -30.52 -20.92
N VAL A 390 22.44 -31.17 -20.76
CA VAL A 390 22.33 -32.54 -20.23
C VAL A 390 22.34 -33.60 -21.34
N LEU A 391 21.53 -33.42 -22.39
CA LEU A 391 21.35 -34.44 -23.43
C LEU A 391 22.53 -34.54 -24.38
N MET A 392 23.18 -33.42 -24.74
CA MET A 392 24.32 -33.46 -25.67
C MET A 392 25.49 -34.30 -25.15
N PRO A 393 25.92 -34.17 -23.88
CA PRO A 393 26.93 -35.07 -23.34
C PRO A 393 26.51 -36.54 -23.34
N ILE A 394 25.24 -36.84 -23.03
CA ILE A 394 24.73 -38.22 -23.05
C ILE A 394 24.81 -38.79 -24.46
N TYR A 395 24.42 -38.02 -25.49
CA TYR A 395 24.53 -38.45 -26.89
C TYR A 395 25.98 -38.62 -27.34
N ASN A 396 26.89 -37.73 -26.94
CA ASN A 396 28.31 -37.85 -27.28
C ASN A 396 28.96 -39.06 -26.60
N LEU A 397 28.59 -39.35 -25.35
CA LEU A 397 29.01 -40.54 -24.65
C LEU A 397 28.51 -41.80 -25.37
N ALA A 398 27.24 -41.83 -25.77
CA ALA A 398 26.63 -42.97 -26.48
C ALA A 398 27.17 -43.16 -27.91
N GLY A 399 27.42 -42.08 -28.64
CA GLY A 399 27.97 -42.09 -29.99
C GLY A 399 29.47 -42.39 -30.05
N GLY A 400 30.20 -42.27 -28.94
CA GLY A 400 31.61 -42.62 -28.81
C GLY A 400 31.87 -44.09 -28.45
N ILE A 401 30.82 -44.92 -28.30
CA ILE A 401 30.91 -46.36 -27.97
C ILE A 401 30.94 -47.24 -29.24
N SER A 402 31.42 -46.70 -30.36
CA SER A 402 31.62 -47.43 -31.62
C SER A 402 33.08 -47.76 -31.87
#